data_AF-A0A7X7GQ24-F1
#
_entry.id   AF-A0A7X7GQ24-F1
#
_cell.length_a   1.000
_cell.length_b   1.000
_cell.length_c   1.000
_cell.angle_alpha   90.00
_cell.angle_beta   90.00
_cell.angle_gamma   90.00
#
_symmetry.space_group_name_H-M   'P 1'
#
loop_
_entity.id
_entity.type
_entity.pdbx_description
1 polymer ?
#
loop_
_entity_poly.entity_id
_entity_poly.type
_entity_poly.pdbx_seq_one_letter_code
_entity_poly.pdbx_strand_id
1 'polypeptide(L)'
;HVGPGAASALRGMLFERATVDYRVAELTSAPQGEDGGWRSRAVIARGGTLQLPVTVRLELIDGQRIDRRWSGVEPVFVVEQEHEAPLARVVVDPEQAVLWDRDLLNNSRSLERQSTLRSSERAWYWAELLLHLLGP
;
A
#
# COMPACT_ATOMS: atom_id res chain seq x y z
N HIS A 1 -28.30 15.16 5.31
CA HIS A 1 -28.92 13.83 5.11
C HIS A 1 -27.83 12.82 4.86
N VAL A 2 -27.69 11.82 5.75
CA VAL A 2 -26.73 10.72 5.57
C VAL A 2 -27.33 9.75 4.54
N GLY A 3 -26.59 9.41 3.49
CA GLY A 3 -27.08 8.50 2.44
C GLY A 3 -27.39 7.09 2.96
N PRO A 4 -28.25 6.32 2.28
CA PRO A 4 -28.70 5.00 2.76
C PRO A 4 -27.57 4.01 3.05
N GLY A 5 -26.46 4.06 2.30
CA GLY A 5 -25.28 3.22 2.57
C GLY A 5 -24.60 3.54 3.91
N ALA A 6 -24.48 4.82 4.28
CA ALA A 6 -23.85 5.23 5.54
C ALA A 6 -24.74 4.93 6.76
N ALA A 7 -26.07 4.99 6.61
CA ALA A 7 -27.00 4.57 7.67
C ALA A 7 -26.92 3.06 7.94
N SER A 8 -26.82 2.25 6.87
CA SER A 8 -26.62 0.80 7.00
C SER A 8 -25.31 0.46 7.70
N ALA A 9 -24.23 1.15 7.32
CA ALA A 9 -22.93 0.97 7.94
C ALA A 9 -22.93 1.31 9.44
N LEU A 10 -23.51 2.45 9.83
CA LEU A 10 -23.60 2.85 11.23
C LEU A 10 -24.41 1.83 12.06
N ARG A 11 -25.51 1.31 11.51
CA ARG A 11 -26.32 0.28 12.17
C ARG A 11 -25.52 -0.99 12.40
N GLY A 12 -24.80 -1.48 11.40
CA GLY A 12 -23.95 -2.67 11.52
C GLY A 12 -22.88 -2.49 12.61
N MET A 13 -22.26 -1.32 12.68
CA MET A 13 -21.25 -1.01 13.72
C MET A 13 -21.85 -1.01 15.13
N LEU A 14 -23.00 -0.37 15.33
CA LEU A 14 -23.59 -0.19 16.66
C LEU A 14 -24.30 -1.44 17.18
N PHE A 15 -24.91 -2.24 16.29
CA PHE A 15 -25.82 -3.31 16.71
C PHE A 15 -25.37 -4.71 16.29
N GLU A 16 -24.49 -4.85 15.31
CA GLU A 16 -24.15 -6.15 14.71
C GLU A 16 -22.66 -6.52 14.88
N ARG A 17 -21.91 -5.72 15.65
CA ARG A 17 -20.45 -5.85 15.83
C ARG A 17 -19.71 -5.87 14.49
N ALA A 18 -20.22 -5.15 13.49
CA ALA A 18 -19.56 -5.07 12.19
C ALA A 18 -18.19 -4.37 12.34
N THR A 19 -17.19 -4.90 11.64
CA THR A 19 -15.82 -4.37 11.70
C THR A 19 -15.39 -3.85 10.33
N VAL A 20 -14.45 -2.91 10.35
CA VAL A 20 -13.70 -2.46 9.17
C VAL A 20 -12.28 -3.00 9.27
N ASP A 21 -11.76 -3.51 8.16
CA ASP A 21 -10.35 -3.91 8.01
C ASP A 21 -10.03 -3.88 6.52
N TYR A 22 -9.27 -2.89 6.09
CA TYR A 22 -8.84 -2.73 4.71
C TYR A 22 -7.33 -2.88 4.58
N ARG A 23 -6.90 -3.88 3.83
CA ARG A 23 -5.48 -4.19 3.67
C ARG A 23 -5.01 -4.16 2.23
N VAL A 24 -3.77 -3.75 2.02
CA VAL A 24 -3.07 -3.97 0.74
C VAL A 24 -2.48 -5.39 0.73
N ALA A 25 -3.20 -6.33 0.12
CA ALA A 25 -2.85 -7.75 0.11
C ALA A 25 -1.64 -8.06 -0.80
N GLU A 26 -1.57 -7.39 -1.96
CA GLU A 26 -0.51 -7.60 -2.94
C GLU A 26 -0.17 -6.28 -3.61
N LEU A 27 1.11 -6.12 -3.93
CA LEU A 27 1.62 -4.99 -4.69
C LEU A 27 2.78 -5.50 -5.55
N THR A 28 2.67 -5.30 -6.86
CA THR A 28 3.71 -5.65 -7.83
C THR A 28 3.88 -4.53 -8.85
N SER A 29 5.11 -4.38 -9.36
CA SER A 29 5.43 -3.48 -10.45
C SER A 29 6.53 -4.13 -11.28
N ALA A 30 6.30 -4.27 -12.58
CA ALA A 30 7.22 -4.92 -13.50
C ALA A 30 7.42 -4.05 -14.75
N PRO A 31 8.65 -4.00 -15.32
CA PRO A 31 8.88 -3.28 -16.56
C PRO A 31 8.13 -3.92 -17.72
N GLN A 32 7.66 -3.10 -18.66
CA GLN A 32 6.89 -3.51 -19.83
C GLN A 32 7.77 -3.44 -21.08
N GLY A 33 8.22 -4.60 -21.57
CA GLY A 33 8.81 -4.76 -22.91
C GLY A 33 10.02 -3.85 -23.22
N GLU A 34 10.37 -3.78 -24.51
CA GLU A 34 11.44 -2.93 -25.03
C GLU A 34 11.03 -1.45 -25.17
N ASP A 35 9.72 -1.17 -25.19
CA ASP A 35 9.15 0.17 -25.41
C ASP A 35 9.29 1.10 -24.19
N GLY A 36 9.78 0.57 -23.06
CA GLY A 36 9.84 1.27 -21.79
C GLY A 36 8.49 1.34 -21.09
N GLY A 37 8.52 1.69 -19.80
CA GLY A 37 7.34 1.77 -18.94
C GLY A 37 7.19 0.57 -18.00
N TRP A 38 6.18 0.65 -17.15
CA TRP A 38 5.93 -0.24 -16.02
C TRP A 38 4.46 -0.60 -15.94
N ARG A 39 4.19 -1.89 -15.77
CA ARG A 39 2.87 -2.41 -15.40
C ARG A 39 2.86 -2.71 -13.91
N SER A 40 1.97 -2.03 -13.19
CA SER A 40 1.81 -2.18 -11.76
C SER A 40 0.45 -2.74 -11.42
N ARG A 41 0.42 -3.62 -10.42
CA ARG A 41 -0.80 -4.26 -9.92
C ARG A 41 -0.86 -4.16 -8.41
N ALA A 42 -1.98 -3.69 -7.90
CA ALA A 42 -2.28 -3.62 -6.48
C ALA A 42 -3.56 -4.39 -6.19
N VAL A 43 -3.52 -5.27 -5.19
CA VAL A 43 -4.70 -6.01 -4.71
C VAL A 43 -5.02 -5.51 -3.31
N ILE A 44 -6.21 -4.94 -3.17
CA ILE A 44 -6.75 -4.45 -1.92
C ILE A 44 -7.85 -5.42 -1.49
N ALA A 45 -7.88 -5.77 -0.22
CA ALA A 45 -8.86 -6.69 0.34
C ALA A 45 -9.55 -6.08 1.56
N ARG A 46 -10.83 -6.42 1.73
CA ARG A 46 -11.59 -6.12 2.94
C ARG A 46 -11.73 -7.37 3.79
N GLY A 47 -11.15 -7.36 4.98
CA GLY A 47 -11.31 -8.41 6.00
C GLY A 47 -12.54 -8.20 6.91
N GLY A 48 -13.06 -6.98 6.97
CA GLY A 48 -14.26 -6.63 7.74
C GLY A 48 -15.59 -6.92 7.04
N THR A 49 -16.69 -6.82 7.79
CA THR A 49 -18.05 -7.00 7.26
C THR A 49 -18.67 -5.70 6.75
N LEU A 50 -18.12 -4.56 7.13
CA LEU A 50 -18.67 -3.25 6.77
C LEU A 50 -18.35 -2.86 5.32
N GLN A 51 -19.32 -2.28 4.63
CA GLN A 51 -19.16 -1.76 3.26
C GLN A 51 -19.06 -0.23 3.32
N LEU A 52 -17.84 0.31 3.24
CA LEU A 52 -17.61 1.74 3.13
C LEU A 52 -16.84 2.09 1.85
N PRO A 53 -17.23 3.17 1.15
CA PRO A 53 -16.51 3.63 -0.02
C PRO A 53 -15.25 4.40 0.40
N VAL A 54 -14.09 3.93 -0.04
CA VAL A 54 -12.78 4.48 0.28
C VAL A 54 -12.02 4.91 -0.98
N THR A 55 -10.98 5.72 -0.79
CA THR A 55 -10.05 6.08 -1.85
C THR A 55 -8.78 5.26 -1.69
N VAL A 56 -8.31 4.67 -2.78
CA VAL A 56 -7.02 3.98 -2.88
C VAL A 56 -6.07 4.87 -3.67
N ARG A 57 -4.97 5.28 -3.04
CA ARG A 57 -3.94 6.13 -3.65
C ARG A 57 -2.73 5.28 -4.03
N LEU A 58 -2.34 5.38 -5.29
CA LEU A 58 -1.13 4.80 -5.86
C LEU A 58 -0.09 5.92 -5.95
N GLU A 59 1.07 5.76 -5.32
CA GLU A 59 2.17 6.72 -5.37
C GLU A 59 3.32 6.12 -6.16
N LEU A 60 3.73 6.81 -7.23
CA LEU A 60 4.81 6.40 -8.11
C LEU A 60 6.16 6.92 -7.61
N ILE A 61 7.27 6.33 -8.08
CA ILE A 61 8.61 6.74 -7.64
C ILE A 61 8.98 8.18 -8.04
N ASP A 62 8.35 8.70 -9.09
CA ASP A 62 8.52 10.07 -9.57
C ASP A 62 7.69 11.10 -8.75
N GLY A 63 6.96 10.64 -7.74
CA GLY A 63 6.12 11.46 -6.88
C GLY A 63 4.70 11.68 -7.40
N GLN A 64 4.35 11.17 -8.58
CA GLN A 64 2.98 11.23 -9.08
C GLN A 64 2.04 10.39 -8.21
N ARG A 65 0.78 10.84 -8.13
CA ARG A 65 -0.27 10.21 -7.32
C ARG A 65 -1.50 9.95 -8.17
N ILE A 66 -1.98 8.72 -8.09
CA ILE A 66 -3.16 8.26 -8.84
C ILE A 66 -4.18 7.75 -7.84
N ASP A 67 -5.30 8.44 -7.73
CA ASP A 67 -6.40 8.06 -6.84
C ASP A 67 -7.44 7.20 -7.58
N ARG A 68 -7.94 6.18 -6.89
CA ARG A 68 -9.01 5.28 -7.35
C ARG A 68 -10.07 5.16 -6.27
N ARG A 69 -11.34 5.30 -6.65
CA ARG A 69 -12.47 5.13 -5.73
C ARG A 69 -12.85 3.66 -5.70
N TRP A 70 -12.98 3.08 -4.51
CA TRP A 70 -13.52 1.74 -4.32
C TRP A 70 -14.77 1.82 -3.45
N SER A 71 -15.84 1.14 -3.87
CA SER A 71 -17.12 1.10 -3.15
C SER A 71 -17.03 0.32 -1.83
N GLY A 72 -16.08 -0.62 -1.73
CA GLY A 72 -15.99 -1.60 -0.64
C GLY A 72 -17.10 -2.65 -0.68
N VAL A 73 -17.93 -2.71 -1.74
CA VAL A 73 -18.99 -3.72 -1.88
C VAL A 73 -18.36 -5.07 -2.17
N GLU A 74 -17.54 -5.13 -3.21
CA GLU A 74 -16.71 -6.28 -3.53
C GLU A 74 -15.69 -6.47 -2.40
N PRO A 75 -15.38 -7.72 -2.01
CA PRO A 75 -14.39 -7.98 -0.95
C PRO A 75 -12.94 -7.74 -1.39
N VAL A 76 -12.70 -7.71 -2.70
CA VAL A 76 -11.38 -7.51 -3.31
C VAL A 76 -11.48 -6.46 -4.40
N PHE A 77 -10.50 -5.57 -4.45
CA PHE A 77 -10.34 -4.55 -5.48
C PHE A 77 -8.95 -4.65 -6.09
N VAL A 78 -8.90 -4.86 -7.41
CA VAL A 78 -7.66 -4.97 -8.16
C VAL A 78 -7.48 -3.70 -8.98
N VAL A 79 -6.36 -3.02 -8.78
CA VAL A 79 -5.96 -1.87 -9.58
C VAL A 79 -4.78 -2.27 -10.45
N GLU A 80 -4.95 -2.15 -11.75
CA GLU A 80 -3.87 -2.28 -12.74
C GLU A 80 -3.58 -0.91 -13.33
N GLN A 81 -2.31 -0.54 -13.39
CA GLN A 81 -1.87 0.76 -13.88
C GLN A 81 -0.60 0.60 -14.71
N GLU A 82 -0.66 1.09 -15.95
CA GLU A 82 0.51 1.26 -16.80
C GLU A 82 1.00 2.70 -16.67
N HIS A 83 2.31 2.88 -16.52
CA HIS A 83 2.93 4.19 -16.38
C HIS A 83 4.41 4.16 -16.77
N GLU A 84 5.00 5.32 -17.05
CA GLU A 84 6.44 5.47 -17.32
C GLU A 84 7.33 5.16 -16.10
N ALA A 85 6.76 5.17 -14.90
CA ALA A 85 7.47 5.05 -13.63
C ALA A 85 6.94 3.85 -12.81
N PRO A 86 7.79 3.16 -12.05
CA PRO A 86 7.35 2.09 -11.18
C PRO A 86 6.50 2.63 -10.02
N LEU A 87 5.58 1.79 -9.56
CA LEU A 87 4.77 2.06 -8.38
C LEU A 87 5.64 1.95 -7.13
N ALA A 88 5.64 2.97 -6.26
CA ALA A 88 6.43 2.98 -5.03
C ALA A 88 5.61 2.53 -3.83
N ARG A 89 4.36 2.98 -3.73
CA ARG A 89 3.49 2.74 -2.58
C ARG A 89 2.02 2.72 -2.97
N VAL A 90 1.23 1.97 -2.21
CA VAL A 90 -0.22 2.02 -2.22
C VAL A 90 -0.71 2.33 -0.82
N VAL A 91 -1.69 3.23 -0.72
CA VAL A 91 -2.34 3.62 0.54
C VAL A 91 -3.85 3.56 0.35
N VAL A 92 -4.52 2.78 1.18
CA VAL A 92 -5.98 2.78 1.30
C VAL A 92 -6.37 3.84 2.32
N ASP A 93 -7.36 4.65 1.96
CA ASP A 93 -7.85 5.76 2.75
C ASP A 93 -6.72 6.72 3.21
N PRO A 94 -6.04 7.39 2.26
CA PRO A 94 -4.89 8.23 2.57
C PRO A 94 -5.23 9.42 3.49
N GLU A 95 -6.49 9.84 3.48
CA GLU A 95 -7.00 10.93 4.33
C GLU A 95 -7.51 10.42 5.69
N GLN A 96 -7.43 9.10 5.95
CA GLN A 96 -7.87 8.45 7.18
C GLN A 96 -9.32 8.79 7.56
N ALA A 97 -10.22 8.86 6.58
CA ALA A 97 -11.64 9.12 6.80
C ALA A 97 -12.33 7.99 7.58
N VAL A 98 -11.77 6.78 7.59
CA VAL A 98 -12.30 5.59 8.26
C VAL A 98 -11.46 5.27 9.49
N LEU A 99 -11.74 5.97 10.59
CA LEU A 99 -10.99 5.86 11.85
C LEU A 99 -11.24 4.55 12.62
N TRP A 100 -12.24 3.76 12.23
CA TRP A 100 -12.63 2.51 12.90
C TRP A 100 -12.08 1.25 12.23
N ASP A 101 -11.07 1.40 11.38
CA ASP A 101 -10.31 0.27 10.89
C ASP A 101 -9.60 -0.44 12.06
N ARG A 102 -9.63 -1.77 12.06
CA ARG A 102 -9.01 -2.60 13.10
C ARG A 102 -7.48 -2.54 13.07
N ASP A 103 -6.89 -2.26 11.92
CA ASP A 103 -5.44 -2.23 11.76
C ASP A 103 -5.02 -1.24 10.67
N LEU A 104 -5.00 0.04 11.03
CA LEU A 104 -4.56 1.14 10.17
C LEU A 104 -3.15 0.98 9.59
N LEU A 105 -2.30 0.13 10.17
CA LEU A 105 -0.93 -0.08 9.70
C LEU A 105 -0.88 -0.92 8.42
N ASN A 106 -1.89 -1.76 8.18
CA ASN A 106 -1.97 -2.62 7.00
C ASN A 106 -2.64 -1.94 5.79
N ASN A 107 -3.19 -0.73 5.99
CA ASN A 107 -3.79 0.11 4.96
C ASN A 107 -2.77 0.58 3.92
N SER A 108 -1.47 0.40 4.15
CA SER A 108 -0.45 0.76 3.15
C SER A 108 0.59 -0.32 2.95
N ARG A 109 1.09 -0.42 1.71
CA ARG A 109 2.24 -1.24 1.37
C ARG A 109 3.14 -0.48 0.41
N SER A 110 4.43 -0.53 0.65
CA SER A 110 5.44 0.00 -0.27
C SER A 110 6.12 -1.15 -0.98
N LEU A 111 6.47 -0.97 -2.25
CA LEU A 111 7.55 -1.76 -2.81
C LEU A 111 8.81 -1.24 -2.13
N GLU A 112 9.31 -2.03 -1.19
CA GLU A 112 10.61 -1.80 -0.59
C GLU A 112 11.56 -1.54 -1.75
N ARG A 113 12.20 -0.36 -1.73
CA ARG A 113 13.18 0.00 -2.75
C ARG A 113 14.11 -1.22 -2.79
N GLN A 114 14.25 -1.89 -3.94
CA GLN A 114 15.52 -2.54 -4.27
C GLN A 114 16.54 -1.40 -4.42
N SER A 115 16.76 -0.69 -3.32
CA SER A 115 17.88 0.15 -3.07
C SER A 115 19.03 -0.82 -3.12
N THR A 116 19.96 -0.52 -3.99
CA THR A 116 21.31 -1.04 -4.05
C THR A 116 22.11 -0.79 -2.77
N LEU A 117 21.50 -0.95 -1.59
CA LEU A 117 22.13 -1.04 -0.29
C LEU A 117 22.25 -2.51 0.14
N ARG A 118 22.75 -3.37 -0.77
CA ARG A 118 23.75 -4.37 -0.37
C ARG A 118 25.05 -3.63 -0.03
N SER A 119 25.04 -2.86 1.05
CA SER A 119 26.24 -2.23 1.62
C SER A 119 26.43 -2.55 3.10
N SER A 120 25.54 -3.35 3.70
CA SER A 120 25.75 -3.89 5.05
C SER A 120 26.75 -5.07 5.07
N GLU A 121 26.98 -5.78 3.95
CA GLU A 121 27.93 -6.90 3.93
C GLU A 121 29.38 -6.46 3.65
N ARG A 122 29.61 -5.26 3.11
CA ARG A 122 30.98 -4.75 2.83
C ARG A 122 31.53 -3.83 3.91
N ALA A 123 30.69 -3.25 4.76
CA ALA A 123 31.14 -2.42 5.87
C ALA A 123 32.00 -3.21 6.87
N TRP A 124 31.73 -4.51 7.05
CA TRP A 124 32.49 -5.36 7.96
C TRP A 124 33.92 -5.65 7.47
N TYR A 125 34.12 -5.94 6.19
CA TYR A 125 35.46 -6.17 5.64
C TYR A 125 36.36 -4.93 5.73
N TRP A 126 35.80 -3.72 5.60
CA TRP A 126 36.57 -2.49 5.75
C TRP A 126 36.84 -2.11 7.20
N ALA A 127 35.91 -2.42 8.12
CA ALA A 127 36.16 -2.25 9.55
C ALA A 127 37.32 -3.13 10.03
N GLU A 128 37.40 -4.37 9.54
CA GLU A 128 38.50 -5.30 9.85
C GLU A 128 39.84 -4.82 9.28
N LEU A 129 39.87 -4.31 8.04
CA LEU A 129 41.09 -3.77 7.45
C LEU A 129 41.59 -2.50 8.18
N LEU A 130 40.67 -1.64 8.62
CA LEU A 130 41.01 -0.42 9.38
C LEU A 130 41.46 -0.73 10.81
N LEU A 131 40.91 -1.76 11.45
CA LEU A 131 41.34 -2.22 12.77
C LEU A 131 42.75 -2.83 12.72
N HIS A 132 43.10 -3.56 11.65
CA HIS A 132 44.45 -4.08 11.45
C HIS A 132 45.49 -3.02 11.07
N LEU A 133 45.08 -1.86 10.52
CA LEU A 133 46.00 -0.77 10.19
C LEU A 133 46.29 0.16 11.38
N LEU A 134 45.44 0.14 12.41
CA LEU A 134 45.52 0.99 13.61
C LEU A 134 45.94 0.23 14.88
N GLY A 135 46.18 -1.08 14.80
CA GLY A 135 46.79 -1.89 15.85
C GLY A 135 48.25 -2.24 15.49
N PRO A 136 49.21 -2.12 16.43
CA PRO A 136 50.59 -2.56 16.22
C PRO A 136 50.73 -4.09 16.14
#